data_AF-A0A932EY49-F1
#
_entry.id   AF-A0A932EY49-F1
#
_cell.length_a   1.000
_cell.length_b   1.000
_cell.length_c   1.000
_cell.angle_alpha   90.00
_cell.angle_beta   90.00
_cell.angle_gamma   90.00
#
_symmetry.space_group_name_H-M   'P 1'
#
loop_
_entity.id
_entity.type
_entity.pdbx_description
1 polymer ?
#
loop_
_entity_poly.entity_id
_entity_poly.type
_entity_poly.pdbx_seq_one_letter_code
_entity_poly.pdbx_strand_id
1 'polypeptide(L)'
;MSWPRPAPAPRPRASVLPWASSLPVQDRARHPFPIGACAAYAASGNVEPSHRSTPESPVPLERNVDIAPASGKLGILLPGMGAVGTTVISGVLAIRRGLAQPIGSLTQMGTIRLGKRTDDNVPLIKDYAPLASLDDVVFGGWDLFPDDAYVAASRAGVLDGHLLEQLGEELRAIRPMPAVFEQAYVKNLHGEHLKSGASKMDLADQLGEDIQRFSDEHGCDRLVAVWCGSTEVYRQATAVHQSLEAFEQGLRDSDPDIAPSQIYAYACLKLGIPYANGAPNLSVDIPAMLELARANGVPVAGKDFKTGQTLMKTILAPGFKARMLGVRGWYSTNILGNRDGEVLDDPESFKAKEVSKLGVLDTIFEPDRNPELYGDITHVVRINYYPPRGDNKEGWDNIDIFGWLGYPMQIKVDFLCRDSILAAPIVLDLALFMDLAKRAGMSGVQEWLSFYWKSPQTPKPDLYPEHDLFIQLMKLKNTLRHLMGDDPITHLGAEYYD
;
A
#
# COMPACT_ATOMS: atom_id res chain seq x y z
N MET A 1 43.96 62.50 -19.18
CA MET A 1 43.37 62.22 -20.50
C MET A 1 42.87 60.78 -20.51
N SER A 2 41.56 60.63 -20.51
CA SER A 2 40.80 59.39 -20.38
C SER A 2 40.52 58.76 -21.74
N TRP A 3 40.73 57.45 -21.88
CA TRP A 3 40.25 56.67 -23.04
C TRP A 3 38.76 56.29 -22.85
N PRO A 4 37.97 56.15 -23.93
CA PRO A 4 36.51 56.08 -23.85
C PRO A 4 35.99 54.65 -23.58
N ARG A 5 34.85 54.56 -22.87
CA ARG A 5 34.08 53.31 -22.69
C ARG A 5 33.24 52.98 -23.94
N PRO A 6 32.97 51.70 -24.24
CA PRO A 6 32.10 51.33 -25.36
C PRO A 6 30.61 51.56 -25.01
N ALA A 7 29.82 51.92 -26.03
CA ALA A 7 28.39 52.15 -25.93
C ALA A 7 27.58 50.84 -25.78
N PRO A 8 26.44 50.84 -25.05
CA PRO A 8 25.60 49.65 -24.91
C PRO A 8 24.67 49.43 -26.11
N ALA A 9 24.43 48.17 -26.45
CA ALA A 9 23.50 47.74 -27.50
C ALA A 9 22.02 47.99 -27.14
N PRO A 10 21.11 48.18 -28.12
CA PRO A 10 19.72 48.51 -27.86
C PRO A 10 18.89 47.29 -27.39
N ARG A 11 17.97 47.52 -26.45
CA ARG A 11 16.97 46.55 -25.99
C ARG A 11 15.74 46.54 -26.93
N PRO A 12 15.07 45.39 -27.15
CA PRO A 12 13.84 45.35 -27.93
C PRO A 12 12.66 45.94 -27.13
N ARG A 13 11.81 46.71 -27.81
CA ARG A 13 10.60 47.34 -27.27
C ARG A 13 9.49 46.31 -27.11
N ALA A 14 8.91 46.21 -25.92
CA ALA A 14 7.61 45.57 -25.70
C ALA A 14 6.50 46.58 -26.04
N SER A 15 5.58 46.17 -26.92
CA SER A 15 4.37 46.90 -27.28
C SER A 15 3.33 46.79 -26.16
N VAL A 16 2.93 47.94 -25.62
CA VAL A 16 1.77 48.08 -24.73
C VAL A 16 0.58 48.53 -25.59
N LEU A 17 -0.54 47.82 -25.51
CA LEU A 17 -1.84 48.33 -25.96
C LEU A 17 -2.83 48.32 -24.79
N PRO A 18 -3.66 49.37 -24.63
CA PRO A 18 -4.48 49.59 -23.46
C PRO A 18 -5.93 49.14 -23.68
N TRP A 19 -6.56 48.56 -22.66
CA TRP A 19 -7.98 48.83 -22.41
C TRP A 19 -8.31 48.51 -20.94
N ALA A 20 -8.87 49.52 -20.28
CA ALA A 20 -9.63 49.37 -19.06
C ALA A 20 -10.95 50.06 -19.32
N SER A 21 -12.07 49.34 -19.21
CA SER A 21 -13.26 49.80 -18.50
C SER A 21 -14.44 48.84 -18.70
N SER A 22 -15.01 48.45 -17.56
CA SER A 22 -16.45 48.32 -17.25
C SER A 22 -17.07 46.92 -17.09
N LEU A 23 -17.71 46.76 -15.91
CA LEU A 23 -18.79 45.84 -15.48
C LEU A 23 -18.37 44.55 -14.73
N PRO A 24 -19.20 44.05 -13.79
CA PRO A 24 -19.45 44.61 -12.46
C PRO A 24 -19.12 43.62 -11.32
N VAL A 25 -18.85 44.16 -10.13
CA VAL A 25 -18.75 43.39 -8.88
C VAL A 25 -20.11 42.77 -8.56
N GLN A 26 -20.21 41.45 -8.63
CA GLN A 26 -21.30 40.71 -7.99
C GLN A 26 -20.90 40.40 -6.56
N ASP A 27 -21.59 41.06 -5.62
CA ASP A 27 -21.70 40.63 -4.23
C ASP A 27 -22.12 39.16 -4.18
N ARG A 28 -21.21 38.27 -3.78
CA ARG A 28 -21.59 36.97 -3.22
C ARG A 28 -21.81 37.13 -1.74
N ALA A 29 -23.09 37.22 -1.39
CA ALA A 29 -23.59 37.15 -0.03
C ALA A 29 -22.95 35.98 0.73
N ARG A 30 -22.38 36.32 1.90
CA ARG A 30 -22.01 35.36 2.94
C ARG A 30 -23.31 34.71 3.44
N HIS A 31 -23.47 33.41 3.19
CA HIS A 31 -24.39 32.60 3.98
C HIS A 31 -23.63 32.09 5.22
N PRO A 32 -24.08 32.40 6.44
CA PRO A 32 -23.55 31.76 7.64
C PRO A 32 -24.16 30.36 7.75
N PHE A 33 -23.35 29.31 7.65
CA PHE A 33 -23.76 28.00 8.13
C PHE A 33 -23.58 27.99 9.66
N PRO A 34 -24.66 27.78 10.45
CA PRO A 34 -24.53 27.66 11.88
C PRO A 34 -23.90 26.31 12.22
N ILE A 35 -22.88 26.37 13.08
CA ILE A 35 -22.31 25.23 13.79
C ILE A 35 -23.42 24.66 14.68
N GLY A 36 -24.04 23.57 14.23
CA GLY A 36 -24.99 22.79 15.01
C GLY A 36 -24.24 21.83 15.92
N ALA A 37 -24.31 22.08 17.22
CA ALA A 37 -23.88 21.15 18.25
C ALA A 37 -24.60 19.81 18.10
N CYS A 38 -23.86 18.70 18.00
CA CYS A 38 -24.41 17.36 18.18
C CYS A 38 -24.77 17.17 19.66
N ALA A 39 -26.03 17.46 19.98
CA ALA A 39 -26.65 17.03 21.23
C ALA A 39 -26.91 15.53 21.17
N ALA A 40 -26.44 14.82 22.20
CA ALA A 40 -26.76 13.43 22.46
C ALA A 40 -28.29 13.26 22.57
N TYR A 41 -28.86 12.44 21.69
CA TYR A 41 -30.21 11.92 21.87
C TYR A 41 -30.13 10.53 22.50
N ALA A 42 -30.38 10.49 23.81
CA ALA A 42 -30.73 9.27 24.53
C ALA A 42 -32.14 8.86 24.11
N ALA A 43 -32.26 7.74 23.40
CA ALA A 43 -33.53 7.06 23.21
C ALA A 43 -33.64 5.95 24.27
N SER A 44 -34.52 6.18 25.24
CA SER A 44 -34.99 5.22 26.22
C SER A 44 -35.80 4.11 25.54
N GLY A 45 -35.29 2.89 25.58
CA GLY A 45 -36.02 1.68 25.22
C GLY A 45 -35.46 0.50 26.02
N ASN A 46 -36.22 0.02 26.99
CA ASN A 46 -35.90 -1.19 27.74
C ASN A 46 -35.89 -2.38 26.78
N VAL A 47 -34.69 -2.92 26.52
CA VAL A 47 -34.50 -4.25 25.95
C VAL A 47 -33.51 -4.96 26.85
N GLU A 48 -33.93 -6.10 27.42
CA GLU A 48 -33.10 -6.95 28.26
C GLU A 48 -31.80 -7.35 27.53
N PRO A 49 -30.66 -7.40 28.23
CA PRO A 49 -29.40 -7.75 27.59
C PRO A 49 -29.39 -9.26 27.30
N SER A 50 -29.75 -9.64 26.08
CA SER A 50 -29.33 -10.92 25.53
C SER A 50 -27.79 -10.93 25.46
N HIS A 51 -27.18 -12.00 25.95
CA HIS A 51 -25.74 -12.22 25.93
C HIS A 51 -25.19 -12.16 24.49
N ARG A 52 -24.83 -10.96 24.03
CA ARG A 52 -23.93 -10.77 22.91
C ARG A 52 -22.52 -10.90 23.45
N SER A 53 -21.84 -11.97 23.04
CA SER A 53 -20.39 -12.10 23.15
C SER A 53 -19.76 -10.81 22.60
N THR A 54 -19.12 -10.05 23.47
CA THR A 54 -18.24 -8.95 23.06
C THR A 54 -17.23 -9.50 22.07
N PRO A 55 -17.00 -8.87 20.90
CA PRO A 55 -15.92 -9.28 20.01
C PRO A 55 -14.62 -9.20 20.81
N GLU A 56 -13.94 -10.34 20.95
CA GLU A 56 -12.68 -10.43 21.68
C GLU A 56 -11.73 -9.34 21.18
N SER A 57 -11.13 -8.64 22.13
CA SER A 57 -10.06 -7.68 21.85
C SER A 57 -8.94 -8.40 21.07
N PRO A 58 -8.22 -7.73 20.15
CA PRO A 58 -7.09 -8.34 19.49
C PRO A 58 -6.16 -8.96 20.53
N VAL A 59 -5.78 -10.22 20.32
CA VAL A 59 -4.89 -10.96 21.23
C VAL A 59 -3.64 -10.10 21.43
N PRO A 60 -3.27 -9.74 22.68
CA PRO A 60 -2.06 -8.98 22.93
C PRO A 60 -0.86 -9.68 22.31
N LEU A 61 0.04 -8.91 21.69
CA LEU A 61 1.27 -9.46 21.13
C LEU A 61 2.12 -10.08 22.25
N GLU A 62 2.16 -11.42 22.32
CA GLU A 62 2.97 -12.12 23.30
C GLU A 62 4.47 -11.92 23.02
N ARG A 63 5.28 -11.85 24.08
CA ARG A 63 6.74 -11.74 23.97
C ARG A 63 7.33 -13.15 23.94
N ASN A 64 8.36 -13.37 23.14
CA ASN A 64 9.03 -14.67 23.02
C ASN A 64 8.04 -15.78 22.66
N VAL A 65 7.31 -15.57 21.57
CA VAL A 65 6.29 -16.50 21.09
C VAL A 65 6.98 -17.76 20.57
N ASP A 66 6.41 -18.93 20.84
CA ASP A 66 6.82 -20.16 20.17
C ASP A 66 6.34 -20.13 18.71
N ILE A 67 7.19 -19.61 17.82
CA ILE A 67 6.87 -19.46 16.40
C ILE A 67 7.23 -20.74 15.68
N ALA A 68 6.22 -21.40 15.10
CA ALA A 68 6.43 -22.57 14.26
C ALA A 68 7.49 -22.29 13.17
N PRO A 69 8.40 -23.24 12.86
CA PRO A 69 9.44 -23.04 11.86
C PRO A 69 8.85 -22.79 10.47
N ALA A 70 9.57 -22.07 9.62
CA ALA A 70 9.19 -21.85 8.22
C ALA A 70 9.53 -23.06 7.31
N SER A 71 9.24 -24.28 7.78
CA SER A 71 9.64 -25.54 7.12
C SER A 71 8.68 -25.95 6.02
N GLY A 72 9.17 -26.37 4.85
CA GLY A 72 8.31 -26.79 3.74
C GLY A 72 7.86 -25.61 2.88
N LYS A 73 7.09 -25.91 1.83
CA LYS A 73 6.85 -24.94 0.74
C LYS A 73 5.85 -23.85 1.13
N LEU A 74 6.20 -22.61 0.81
CA LEU A 74 5.33 -21.45 0.93
C LEU A 74 4.78 -21.07 -0.45
N GLY A 75 3.47 -21.25 -0.64
CA GLY A 75 2.78 -20.76 -1.82
C GLY A 75 2.42 -19.28 -1.69
N ILE A 76 2.90 -18.44 -2.61
CA ILE A 76 2.53 -17.02 -2.72
C ILE A 76 1.50 -16.89 -3.85
N LEU A 77 0.29 -16.52 -3.47
CA LEU A 77 -0.86 -16.36 -4.36
C LEU A 77 -1.03 -14.89 -4.75
N LEU A 78 -1.08 -14.61 -6.06
CA LEU A 78 -1.12 -13.27 -6.61
C LEU A 78 -2.40 -13.04 -7.44
N PRO A 79 -3.49 -12.52 -6.84
CA PRO A 79 -4.59 -11.98 -7.63
C PRO A 79 -4.06 -10.78 -8.43
N GLY A 80 -3.95 -10.93 -9.75
CA GLY A 80 -3.27 -10.00 -10.65
C GLY A 80 -1.81 -10.39 -10.93
N MET A 81 -1.60 -11.37 -11.80
CA MET A 81 -0.27 -11.72 -12.35
C MET A 81 0.18 -10.80 -13.49
N GLY A 82 -0.03 -9.50 -13.32
CA GLY A 82 0.40 -8.45 -14.27
C GLY A 82 1.85 -8.02 -14.06
N ALA A 83 2.13 -6.73 -14.28
CA ALA A 83 3.48 -6.17 -14.22
C ALA A 83 4.17 -6.39 -12.86
N VAL A 84 3.51 -6.04 -11.75
CA VAL A 84 4.06 -6.24 -10.40
C VAL A 84 4.24 -7.73 -10.08
N GLY A 85 3.19 -8.53 -10.32
CA GLY A 85 3.20 -9.97 -10.04
C GLY A 85 4.32 -10.71 -10.78
N THR A 86 4.47 -10.46 -12.09
CA THR A 86 5.56 -11.08 -12.86
C THR A 86 6.94 -10.54 -12.53
N THR A 87 7.05 -9.29 -12.08
CA THR A 87 8.32 -8.71 -11.62
C THR A 87 8.80 -9.39 -10.34
N VAL A 88 7.91 -9.65 -9.36
CA VAL A 88 8.30 -10.39 -8.14
C VAL A 88 8.65 -11.85 -8.43
N ILE A 89 7.86 -12.52 -9.28
CA ILE A 89 8.15 -13.91 -9.70
C ILE A 89 9.55 -13.98 -10.33
N SER A 90 9.79 -13.16 -11.36
CA SER A 90 11.07 -13.15 -12.08
C SER A 90 12.23 -12.76 -11.16
N GLY A 91 12.03 -11.80 -10.26
CA GLY A 91 13.03 -11.38 -9.29
C GLY A 91 13.46 -12.52 -8.37
N VAL A 92 12.51 -13.23 -7.77
CA VAL A 92 12.81 -14.36 -6.88
C VAL A 92 13.53 -15.48 -7.64
N LEU A 93 13.07 -15.84 -8.84
CA LEU A 93 13.74 -16.87 -9.66
C LEU A 93 15.18 -16.46 -10.02
N ALA A 94 15.41 -15.20 -10.38
CA ALA A 94 16.75 -14.68 -10.66
C ALA A 94 17.66 -14.75 -9.42
N ILE A 95 17.16 -14.39 -8.24
CA ILE A 95 17.92 -14.42 -6.98
C ILE A 95 18.32 -15.85 -6.63
N ARG A 96 17.40 -16.81 -6.73
CA ARG A 96 17.67 -18.23 -6.47
C ARG A 96 18.78 -18.80 -7.37
N ARG A 97 18.81 -18.37 -8.63
CA ARG A 97 19.85 -18.77 -9.59
C ARG A 97 21.15 -17.97 -9.47
N GLY A 98 21.25 -17.03 -8.52
CA GLY A 98 22.42 -16.16 -8.35
C GLY A 98 22.62 -15.15 -9.48
N LEU A 99 21.57 -14.88 -10.28
CA LEU A 99 21.60 -13.93 -11.40
C LEU A 99 21.34 -12.48 -10.95
N ALA A 100 20.76 -12.30 -9.77
CA ALA A 100 20.44 -10.98 -9.21
C ALA A 100 20.56 -10.95 -7.69
N GLN A 101 20.56 -9.74 -7.12
CA GLN A 101 20.51 -9.49 -5.67
C GLN A 101 19.12 -8.98 -5.28
N PRO A 102 18.62 -9.27 -4.06
CA PRO A 102 17.29 -8.85 -3.58
C PRO A 102 17.22 -7.36 -3.17
N ILE A 103 17.70 -6.46 -4.03
CA ILE A 103 17.78 -5.02 -3.74
C ILE A 103 16.39 -4.45 -3.47
N GLY A 104 16.27 -3.72 -2.35
CA GLY A 104 15.03 -3.09 -1.91
C GLY A 104 14.19 -3.95 -0.95
N SER A 105 14.51 -5.24 -0.79
CA SER A 105 13.85 -6.10 0.18
C SER A 105 14.48 -5.95 1.58
N LEU A 106 13.68 -5.52 2.55
CA LEU A 106 14.09 -5.40 3.93
C LEU A 106 14.28 -6.78 4.57
N THR A 107 13.44 -7.76 4.24
CA THR A 107 13.58 -9.12 4.78
C THR A 107 14.91 -9.75 4.37
N GLN A 108 15.34 -9.53 3.13
CA GLN A 108 16.51 -10.21 2.56
C GLN A 108 17.83 -9.46 2.81
N MET A 109 17.83 -8.12 2.78
CA MET A 109 19.05 -7.30 2.90
C MET A 109 19.10 -6.42 4.16
N GLY A 110 17.97 -6.25 4.84
CA GLY A 110 17.88 -5.42 6.02
C GLY A 110 18.58 -6.04 7.23
N THR A 111 19.19 -5.19 8.06
CA THR A 111 19.80 -5.60 9.33
C THR A 111 18.96 -5.15 10.52
N ILE A 112 19.14 -5.84 11.65
CA ILE A 112 18.45 -5.52 12.91
C ILE A 112 19.46 -5.53 14.06
N ARG A 113 19.66 -4.37 14.70
CA ARG A 113 20.56 -4.27 15.86
C ARG A 113 19.92 -4.92 17.10
N LEU A 114 20.65 -5.75 17.81
CA LEU A 114 20.30 -6.30 19.10
C LEU A 114 21.23 -5.72 20.17
N GLY A 115 20.70 -5.38 21.34
CA GLY A 115 21.50 -4.82 22.43
C GLY A 115 22.15 -3.46 22.10
N LYS A 116 23.38 -3.27 22.61
CA LYS A 116 24.09 -1.98 22.54
C LYS A 116 24.75 -1.77 21.18
N ARG A 117 25.03 -0.51 20.83
CA ARG A 117 25.83 -0.15 19.63
C ARG A 117 27.24 -0.72 19.66
N THR A 118 27.80 -0.85 20.85
CA THR A 118 29.17 -1.32 21.09
C THR A 118 29.32 -2.83 20.89
N ASP A 119 28.22 -3.57 20.87
CA ASP A 119 28.23 -5.03 20.80
C ASP A 119 28.39 -5.54 19.36
N ASP A 120 28.26 -4.66 18.36
CA ASP A 120 28.25 -4.96 16.92
C ASP A 120 27.31 -6.13 16.53
N ASN A 121 26.27 -6.36 17.34
CA ASN A 121 25.29 -7.40 17.11
C ASN A 121 24.19 -6.88 16.19
N VAL A 122 24.44 -6.95 14.88
CA VAL A 122 23.54 -6.39 13.85
C VAL A 122 23.26 -7.43 12.73
N PRO A 123 22.66 -8.59 13.06
CA PRO A 123 22.38 -9.64 12.07
C PRO A 123 21.46 -9.15 10.94
N LEU A 124 21.47 -9.87 9.82
CA LEU A 124 20.46 -9.73 8.80
C LEU A 124 19.11 -10.22 9.34
N ILE A 125 18.02 -9.59 8.90
CA ILE A 125 16.66 -9.95 9.35
C ILE A 125 16.33 -11.39 9.01
N LYS A 126 16.71 -11.87 7.82
CA LYS A 126 16.54 -13.28 7.41
C LYS A 126 17.32 -14.31 8.24
N ASP A 127 18.40 -13.88 8.89
CA ASP A 127 19.22 -14.75 9.77
C ASP A 127 18.76 -14.66 11.23
N TYR A 128 17.91 -13.68 11.55
CA TYR A 128 17.40 -13.40 12.89
C TYR A 128 15.98 -13.91 13.10
N ALA A 129 15.06 -13.63 12.16
CA ALA A 129 13.69 -14.09 12.20
C ALA A 129 13.51 -15.35 11.34
N PRO A 130 12.68 -16.33 11.75
CA PRO A 130 12.49 -17.57 11.01
C PRO A 130 11.59 -17.32 9.79
N LEU A 131 12.15 -16.79 8.71
CA LEU A 131 11.47 -16.54 7.43
C LEU A 131 11.64 -17.74 6.47
N ALA A 132 10.69 -17.94 5.56
CA ALA A 132 10.82 -18.95 4.52
C ALA A 132 12.01 -18.64 3.60
N SER A 133 12.76 -19.68 3.19
CA SER A 133 13.78 -19.53 2.16
C SER A 133 13.14 -19.21 0.82
N LEU A 134 13.83 -18.42 -0.01
CA LEU A 134 13.37 -18.18 -1.38
C LEU A 134 13.32 -19.48 -2.20
N ASP A 135 14.09 -20.50 -1.83
CA ASP A 135 14.04 -21.82 -2.48
C ASP A 135 12.77 -22.61 -2.19
N ASP A 136 12.10 -22.31 -1.07
CA ASP A 136 10.85 -22.92 -0.66
C ASP A 136 9.61 -22.17 -1.18
N VAL A 137 9.81 -21.05 -1.88
CA VAL A 137 8.72 -20.23 -2.44
C VAL A 137 8.23 -20.81 -3.76
N VAL A 138 6.91 -20.95 -3.87
CA VAL A 138 6.20 -21.32 -5.10
C VAL A 138 5.14 -20.26 -5.40
N PHE A 139 4.99 -19.89 -6.67
CA PHE A 139 4.04 -18.85 -7.08
C PHE A 139 2.82 -19.44 -7.78
N GLY A 140 1.65 -18.89 -7.44
CA GLY A 140 0.38 -19.09 -8.15
C GLY A 140 -0.38 -17.77 -8.21
N GLY A 141 -1.45 -17.72 -9.00
CA GLY A 141 -2.25 -16.50 -9.08
C GLY A 141 -3.32 -16.53 -10.14
N TRP A 142 -3.97 -15.39 -10.33
CA TRP A 142 -5.07 -15.20 -11.25
C TRP A 142 -4.82 -13.98 -12.12
N ASP A 143 -5.31 -14.01 -13.35
CA ASP A 143 -5.28 -12.85 -14.24
C ASP A 143 -6.41 -12.94 -15.28
N LEU A 144 -6.74 -11.82 -15.90
CA LEU A 144 -7.75 -11.72 -16.96
C LEU A 144 -7.22 -12.20 -18.32
N PHE A 145 -5.90 -12.38 -18.40
CA PHE A 145 -5.21 -12.88 -19.58
C PHE A 145 -4.62 -14.27 -19.29
N PRO A 146 -4.69 -15.21 -20.24
CA PRO A 146 -4.18 -16.58 -20.06
C PRO A 146 -2.66 -16.69 -20.25
N ASP A 147 -1.97 -15.56 -20.42
CA ASP A 147 -0.53 -15.51 -20.67
C ASP A 147 0.24 -16.11 -19.48
N ASP A 148 1.20 -17.00 -19.75
CA ASP A 148 2.15 -17.44 -18.73
C ASP A 148 3.02 -16.27 -18.22
N ALA A 149 3.70 -16.47 -17.09
CA ALA A 149 4.47 -15.41 -16.44
C ALA A 149 5.60 -14.86 -17.32
N TYR A 150 6.15 -15.67 -18.26
CA TYR A 150 7.17 -15.18 -19.20
C TYR A 150 6.57 -14.19 -20.20
N VAL A 151 5.43 -14.54 -20.81
CA VAL A 151 4.75 -13.68 -21.78
C VAL A 151 4.26 -12.41 -21.10
N ALA A 152 3.65 -12.53 -19.91
CA ALA A 152 3.19 -11.38 -19.15
C ALA A 152 4.35 -10.46 -18.71
N ALA A 153 5.48 -11.00 -18.24
CA ALA A 153 6.68 -10.22 -17.91
C ALA A 153 7.25 -9.49 -19.14
N SER A 154 7.32 -10.20 -20.27
CA SER A 154 7.84 -9.65 -21.53
C SER A 154 6.96 -8.51 -22.05
N ARG A 155 5.63 -8.67 -21.97
CA ARG A 155 4.65 -7.62 -22.34
C ARG A 155 4.69 -6.43 -21.39
N ALA A 156 4.90 -6.66 -20.10
CA ALA A 156 5.01 -5.59 -19.11
C ALA A 156 6.21 -4.68 -19.38
N GLY A 157 7.29 -5.20 -19.98
CA GLY A 157 8.45 -4.39 -20.40
C GLY A 157 9.23 -3.77 -19.23
N VAL A 158 9.12 -4.35 -18.03
CA VAL A 158 9.78 -3.85 -16.81
C VAL A 158 11.23 -4.33 -16.73
N LEU A 159 11.43 -5.62 -17.03
CA LEU A 159 12.69 -6.34 -16.87
C LEU A 159 13.45 -6.46 -18.20
N ASP A 160 14.77 -6.67 -18.08
CA ASP A 160 15.62 -6.91 -19.23
C ASP A 160 15.26 -8.23 -19.94
N GLY A 161 15.21 -8.21 -21.27
CA GLY A 161 14.81 -9.36 -22.07
C GLY A 161 15.76 -10.56 -21.95
N HIS A 162 17.07 -10.31 -21.84
CA HIS A 162 18.05 -11.39 -21.69
C HIS A 162 17.91 -12.09 -20.33
N LEU A 163 17.62 -11.33 -19.27
CA LEU A 163 17.28 -11.93 -17.97
C LEU A 163 16.03 -12.81 -18.07
N LEU A 164 14.97 -12.34 -18.74
CA LEU A 164 13.76 -13.14 -18.92
C LEU A 164 14.02 -14.42 -19.72
N GLU A 165 14.85 -14.36 -20.76
CA GLU A 165 15.26 -15.54 -21.54
C GLU A 165 15.94 -16.59 -20.65
N GLN A 166 16.85 -16.17 -19.76
CA GLN A 166 17.52 -17.06 -18.81
C GLN A 166 16.53 -17.76 -17.86
N LEU A 167 15.43 -17.10 -17.51
CA LEU A 167 14.39 -17.62 -16.60
C LEU A 167 13.23 -18.31 -17.32
N GLY A 168 13.27 -18.39 -18.66
CA GLY A 168 12.08 -18.63 -19.47
C GLY A 168 11.44 -20.00 -19.30
N GLU A 169 12.17 -21.03 -18.87
CA GLU A 169 11.59 -22.35 -18.58
C GLU A 169 10.67 -22.30 -17.35
N GLU A 170 11.19 -21.80 -16.23
CA GLU A 170 10.42 -21.69 -14.97
C GLU A 170 9.28 -20.70 -15.09
N LEU A 171 9.49 -19.56 -15.76
CA LEU A 171 8.43 -18.56 -15.96
C LEU A 171 7.26 -19.08 -16.82
N ARG A 172 7.52 -19.91 -17.84
CA ARG A 172 6.45 -20.48 -18.69
C ARG A 172 5.65 -21.57 -17.98
N ALA A 173 6.20 -22.19 -16.95
CA ALA A 173 5.51 -23.16 -16.12
C ALA A 173 4.46 -22.50 -15.22
N ILE A 174 4.63 -21.22 -14.89
CA ILE A 174 3.72 -20.48 -14.01
C ILE A 174 2.63 -19.82 -14.86
N ARG A 175 1.40 -20.34 -14.77
CA ARG A 175 0.24 -19.86 -15.52
C ARG A 175 -0.85 -19.32 -14.59
N PRO A 176 -1.49 -18.20 -14.95
CA PRO A 176 -2.60 -17.67 -14.16
C PRO A 176 -3.84 -18.54 -14.30
N MET A 177 -4.55 -18.70 -13.18
CA MET A 177 -5.91 -19.25 -13.14
C MET A 177 -6.92 -18.19 -13.62
N PRO A 178 -8.12 -18.58 -14.10
CA PRO A 178 -9.15 -17.63 -14.52
C PRO A 178 -9.58 -16.72 -13.37
N ALA A 179 -9.66 -15.42 -13.61
CA ALA A 179 -9.92 -14.43 -12.57
C ALA A 179 -11.41 -14.17 -12.33
N VAL A 180 -11.77 -13.87 -11.08
CA VAL A 180 -13.00 -13.13 -10.75
C VAL A 180 -12.83 -11.66 -11.11
N PHE A 181 -13.74 -11.12 -11.91
CA PHE A 181 -13.65 -9.75 -12.42
C PHE A 181 -15.03 -9.17 -12.73
N GLU A 182 -15.20 -7.88 -12.48
CA GLU A 182 -16.39 -7.13 -12.84
C GLU A 182 -16.00 -5.79 -13.48
N GLN A 183 -16.45 -5.57 -14.71
CA GLN A 183 -16.15 -4.36 -15.48
C GLN A 183 -16.59 -3.07 -14.77
N ALA A 184 -17.63 -3.15 -13.94
CA ALA A 184 -18.13 -2.02 -13.15
C ALA A 184 -17.11 -1.50 -12.12
N TYR A 185 -16.18 -2.35 -11.70
CA TYR A 185 -15.14 -2.02 -10.74
C TYR A 185 -13.83 -1.60 -11.40
N VAL A 186 -13.54 -2.03 -12.63
CA VAL A 186 -12.35 -1.62 -13.39
C VAL A 186 -12.76 -1.40 -14.85
N LYS A 187 -12.94 -0.14 -15.25
CA LYS A 187 -13.60 0.20 -16.53
C LYS A 187 -12.70 0.08 -17.76
N ASN A 188 -11.42 0.40 -17.63
CA ASN A 188 -10.47 0.46 -18.75
C ASN A 188 -9.65 -0.83 -18.91
N LEU A 189 -10.19 -1.97 -18.46
CA LEU A 189 -9.50 -3.25 -18.54
C LEU A 189 -10.46 -4.34 -19.02
N HIS A 190 -10.07 -5.07 -20.06
CA HIS A 190 -10.86 -6.13 -20.66
C HIS A 190 -9.99 -7.38 -20.81
N GLY A 191 -10.54 -8.54 -20.46
CA GLY A 191 -9.90 -9.83 -20.67
C GLY A 191 -10.93 -10.95 -20.68
N GLU A 192 -10.54 -12.09 -21.21
CA GLU A 192 -11.44 -13.23 -21.49
C GLU A 192 -11.19 -14.42 -20.57
N HIS A 193 -10.10 -14.41 -19.78
CA HIS A 193 -9.73 -15.49 -18.86
C HIS A 193 -10.45 -15.33 -17.52
N LEU A 194 -11.78 -15.43 -17.57
CA LEU A 194 -12.67 -15.10 -16.45
C LEU A 194 -13.37 -16.33 -15.86
N LYS A 195 -13.62 -16.30 -14.55
CA LYS A 195 -14.57 -17.22 -13.91
C LYS A 195 -16.01 -16.83 -14.20
N SER A 196 -16.88 -17.83 -14.21
CA SER A 196 -18.33 -17.67 -14.30
C SER A 196 -19.00 -18.49 -13.21
N GLY A 197 -20.01 -17.93 -12.54
CA GLY A 197 -20.79 -18.60 -11.49
C GLY A 197 -22.21 -18.06 -11.45
N ALA A 198 -23.14 -18.79 -10.82
CA ALA A 198 -24.52 -18.32 -10.65
C ALA A 198 -24.64 -17.23 -9.57
N SER A 199 -23.69 -17.19 -8.63
CA SER A 199 -23.60 -16.14 -7.61
C SER A 199 -22.15 -15.71 -7.32
N LYS A 200 -21.97 -14.58 -6.61
CA LYS A 200 -20.65 -14.18 -6.07
C LYS A 200 -20.14 -15.18 -5.02
N MET A 201 -21.02 -15.89 -4.32
CA MET A 201 -20.64 -17.01 -3.45
C MET A 201 -20.05 -18.16 -4.26
N ASP A 202 -20.66 -18.54 -5.39
CA ASP A 202 -20.12 -19.58 -6.27
C ASP A 202 -18.72 -19.22 -6.78
N LEU A 203 -18.49 -17.94 -7.07
CA LEU A 203 -17.17 -17.44 -7.46
C LEU A 203 -16.15 -17.53 -6.31
N ALA A 204 -16.57 -17.25 -5.07
CA ALA A 204 -15.74 -17.44 -3.88
C ALA A 204 -15.38 -18.92 -3.67
N ASP A 205 -16.35 -19.83 -3.83
CA ASP A 205 -16.14 -21.26 -3.70
C ASP A 205 -15.17 -21.77 -4.78
N GLN A 206 -15.32 -21.33 -6.03
CA GLN A 206 -14.38 -21.64 -7.11
C GLN A 206 -12.96 -21.10 -6.86
N LEU A 207 -12.82 -19.97 -6.18
CA LEU A 207 -11.50 -19.47 -5.75
C LEU A 207 -10.93 -20.37 -4.64
N GLY A 208 -11.77 -20.86 -3.73
CA GLY A 208 -11.35 -21.82 -2.72
C GLY A 208 -10.84 -23.14 -3.33
N GLU A 209 -11.55 -23.65 -4.35
CA GLU A 209 -11.13 -24.84 -5.09
C GLU A 209 -9.81 -24.64 -5.83
N ASP A 210 -9.61 -23.47 -6.46
CA ASP A 210 -8.35 -23.10 -7.10
C ASP A 210 -7.19 -23.10 -6.12
N ILE A 211 -7.39 -22.50 -4.95
CA ILE A 211 -6.40 -22.41 -3.88
C ILE A 211 -6.01 -23.79 -3.38
N GLN A 212 -6.99 -24.65 -3.08
CA GLN A 212 -6.73 -26.00 -2.58
C GLN A 212 -6.00 -26.84 -3.64
N ARG A 213 -6.47 -26.81 -4.89
CA ARG A 213 -5.82 -27.52 -6.00
C ARG A 213 -4.38 -27.06 -6.20
N PHE A 214 -4.13 -25.75 -6.20
CA PHE A 214 -2.77 -25.21 -6.28
C PHE A 214 -1.89 -25.73 -5.14
N SER A 215 -2.41 -25.72 -3.91
CA SER A 215 -1.69 -26.22 -2.73
C SER A 215 -1.33 -27.70 -2.88
N ASP A 216 -2.27 -28.53 -3.31
CA ASP A 216 -2.10 -29.97 -3.45
C ASP A 216 -1.12 -30.31 -4.59
N GLU A 217 -1.27 -29.67 -5.75
CA GLU A 217 -0.41 -29.89 -6.93
C GLU A 217 1.05 -29.50 -6.68
N HIS A 218 1.28 -28.46 -5.87
CA HIS A 218 2.62 -27.95 -5.60
C HIS A 218 3.21 -28.46 -4.28
N GLY A 219 2.40 -29.17 -3.47
CA GLY A 219 2.78 -29.64 -2.14
C GLY A 219 3.09 -28.49 -1.19
N CYS A 220 2.25 -27.45 -1.17
CA CYS A 220 2.41 -26.30 -0.29
C CYS A 220 1.92 -26.63 1.13
N ASP A 221 2.77 -26.38 2.12
CA ASP A 221 2.42 -26.52 3.55
C ASP A 221 1.76 -25.25 4.09
N ARG A 222 2.06 -24.11 3.47
CA ARG A 222 1.60 -22.77 3.86
C ARG A 222 1.29 -21.95 2.62
N LEU A 223 0.33 -21.04 2.76
CA LEU A 223 -0.08 -20.12 1.71
C LEU A 223 -0.18 -18.70 2.25
N VAL A 224 0.12 -17.72 1.41
CA VAL A 224 -0.14 -16.29 1.64
C VAL A 224 -0.64 -15.66 0.34
N ALA A 225 -1.60 -14.75 0.44
CA ALA A 225 -2.10 -13.99 -0.70
C ALA A 225 -1.68 -12.52 -0.63
N VAL A 226 -1.19 -11.98 -1.75
CA VAL A 226 -0.88 -10.55 -1.90
C VAL A 226 -1.56 -10.01 -3.15
N TRP A 227 -2.53 -9.11 -2.97
CA TRP A 227 -3.24 -8.49 -4.08
C TRP A 227 -2.31 -7.62 -4.92
N CYS A 228 -2.16 -7.98 -6.19
CA CYS A 228 -1.40 -7.23 -7.20
C CYS A 228 -2.28 -6.83 -8.39
N GLY A 229 -3.60 -6.98 -8.26
CA GLY A 229 -4.59 -6.65 -9.27
C GLY A 229 -4.81 -5.15 -9.40
N SER A 230 -5.53 -4.78 -10.45
CA SER A 230 -5.83 -3.39 -10.77
C SER A 230 -6.55 -2.65 -9.64
N THR A 231 -6.36 -1.33 -9.60
CA THR A 231 -7.14 -0.45 -8.73
C THR A 231 -8.60 -0.48 -9.15
N GLU A 232 -9.50 -0.77 -8.22
CA GLU A 232 -10.95 -0.74 -8.38
C GLU A 232 -11.47 0.68 -8.09
N VAL A 233 -12.64 1.01 -8.66
CA VAL A 233 -13.32 2.29 -8.40
C VAL A 233 -13.56 2.52 -6.91
N TYR A 234 -13.48 3.78 -6.49
CA TYR A 234 -13.71 4.14 -5.09
C TYR A 234 -15.16 3.83 -4.65
N ARG A 235 -15.28 3.06 -3.57
CA ARG A 235 -16.55 2.76 -2.88
C ARG A 235 -16.40 2.97 -1.38
N GLN A 236 -17.50 3.31 -0.72
CA GLN A 236 -17.59 3.34 0.73
C GLN A 236 -18.30 2.08 1.22
N ALA A 237 -17.98 1.65 2.45
CA ALA A 237 -18.67 0.54 3.06
C ALA A 237 -20.17 0.84 3.23
N THR A 238 -21.00 -0.08 2.75
CA THR A 238 -22.47 -0.07 2.86
C THR A 238 -22.95 -1.11 3.87
N ALA A 239 -24.27 -1.36 3.94
CA ALA A 239 -24.88 -2.30 4.88
C ALA A 239 -24.36 -3.75 4.71
N VAL A 240 -24.09 -4.18 3.47
CA VAL A 240 -23.58 -5.53 3.17
C VAL A 240 -22.20 -5.81 3.78
N HIS A 241 -21.45 -4.75 4.14
CA HIS A 241 -20.09 -4.85 4.66
C HIS A 241 -20.00 -4.85 6.19
N GLN A 242 -21.13 -4.68 6.90
CA GLN A 242 -21.13 -4.40 8.35
C GLN A 242 -20.96 -5.63 9.24
N SER A 243 -21.29 -6.82 8.75
CA SER A 243 -21.10 -8.09 9.47
C SER A 243 -20.81 -9.22 8.49
N LEU A 244 -20.15 -10.27 8.97
CA LEU A 244 -19.89 -11.47 8.17
C LEU A 244 -21.17 -12.10 7.64
N GLU A 245 -22.23 -12.16 8.45
CA GLU A 245 -23.53 -12.69 8.04
C GLU A 245 -24.12 -11.89 6.86
N ALA A 246 -24.14 -10.55 6.95
CA ALA A 246 -24.64 -9.70 5.88
C ALA A 246 -23.81 -9.84 4.61
N PHE A 247 -22.49 -9.95 4.76
CA PHE A 247 -21.57 -10.11 3.63
C PHE A 247 -21.76 -11.46 2.93
N GLU A 248 -21.85 -12.56 3.67
CA GLU A 248 -22.09 -13.87 3.07
C GLU A 248 -23.48 -13.94 2.42
N GLN A 249 -24.51 -13.31 2.98
CA GLN A 249 -25.80 -13.20 2.32
C GLN A 249 -25.71 -12.39 1.01
N GLY A 250 -24.99 -11.25 1.04
CA GLY A 250 -24.72 -10.45 -0.15
C GLY A 250 -23.94 -11.22 -1.23
N LEU A 251 -23.01 -12.11 -0.86
CA LEU A 251 -22.34 -12.99 -1.82
C LEU A 251 -23.35 -13.93 -2.52
N ARG A 252 -24.29 -14.52 -1.77
CA ARG A 252 -25.33 -15.41 -2.33
C ARG A 252 -26.30 -14.66 -3.23
N ASP A 253 -26.66 -13.45 -2.84
CA ASP A 253 -27.55 -12.58 -3.61
C ASP A 253 -26.85 -11.81 -4.74
N SER A 254 -25.52 -11.96 -4.85
CA SER A 254 -24.66 -11.22 -5.79
C SER A 254 -24.81 -9.70 -5.68
N ASP A 255 -24.79 -9.20 -4.44
CA ASP A 255 -24.91 -7.78 -4.13
C ASP A 255 -23.89 -6.95 -4.96
N PRO A 256 -24.34 -5.92 -5.69
CA PRO A 256 -23.49 -5.14 -6.57
C PRO A 256 -22.42 -4.35 -5.81
N ASP A 257 -22.57 -4.10 -4.51
CA ASP A 257 -21.58 -3.38 -3.68
C ASP A 257 -20.41 -4.27 -3.21
N ILE A 258 -20.46 -5.58 -3.45
CA ILE A 258 -19.33 -6.49 -3.17
C ILE A 258 -18.36 -6.49 -4.35
N ALA A 259 -17.14 -6.03 -4.13
CA ALA A 259 -16.11 -5.94 -5.18
C ALA A 259 -15.39 -7.28 -5.41
N PRO A 260 -14.85 -7.54 -6.62
CA PRO A 260 -14.00 -8.71 -6.88
C PRO A 260 -12.88 -8.89 -5.85
N SER A 261 -12.16 -7.83 -5.47
CA SER A 261 -11.09 -7.90 -4.45
C SER A 261 -11.55 -8.39 -3.08
N GLN A 262 -12.83 -8.20 -2.75
CA GLN A 262 -13.42 -8.70 -1.51
C GLN A 262 -13.79 -10.18 -1.61
N ILE A 263 -14.14 -10.69 -2.79
CA ILE A 263 -14.39 -12.12 -3.04
C ILE A 263 -13.08 -12.91 -2.85
N TYR A 264 -11.96 -12.41 -3.39
CA TYR A 264 -10.63 -13.00 -3.14
C TYR A 264 -10.24 -12.97 -1.67
N ALA A 265 -10.42 -11.81 -1.01
CA ALA A 265 -10.14 -11.68 0.42
C ALA A 265 -10.98 -12.67 1.23
N TYR A 266 -12.29 -12.76 0.99
CA TYR A 266 -13.19 -13.69 1.64
C TYR A 266 -12.73 -15.15 1.47
N ALA A 267 -12.45 -15.58 0.24
CA ALA A 267 -11.99 -16.95 -0.04
C ALA A 267 -10.69 -17.29 0.70
N CYS A 268 -9.71 -16.38 0.70
CA CYS A 268 -8.44 -16.55 1.42
C CYS A 268 -8.67 -16.65 2.93
N LEU A 269 -9.42 -15.71 3.50
CA LEU A 269 -9.66 -15.65 4.94
C LEU A 269 -10.48 -16.86 5.42
N LYS A 270 -11.46 -17.32 4.63
CA LYS A 270 -12.26 -18.52 4.93
C LYS A 270 -11.38 -19.78 5.02
N LEU A 271 -10.35 -19.88 4.19
CA LEU A 271 -9.35 -20.96 4.20
C LEU A 271 -8.20 -20.74 5.19
N GLY A 272 -8.23 -19.67 5.99
CA GLY A 272 -7.19 -19.41 6.98
C GLY A 272 -5.91 -18.78 6.43
N ILE A 273 -5.94 -18.26 5.19
CA ILE A 273 -4.78 -17.77 4.44
C ILE A 273 -4.57 -16.28 4.68
N PRO A 274 -3.38 -15.86 5.17
CA PRO A 274 -3.00 -14.45 5.30
C PRO A 274 -3.20 -13.65 4.02
N TYR A 275 -3.70 -12.41 4.15
CA TYR A 275 -4.02 -11.57 2.99
C TYR A 275 -3.50 -10.14 3.14
N ALA A 276 -2.76 -9.67 2.13
CA ALA A 276 -2.25 -8.30 2.06
C ALA A 276 -2.78 -7.57 0.83
N ASN A 277 -3.40 -6.40 1.02
CA ASN A 277 -4.00 -5.62 -0.08
C ASN A 277 -3.03 -4.58 -0.66
N GLY A 278 -2.48 -4.85 -1.86
CA GLY A 278 -1.55 -3.96 -2.56
C GLY A 278 -2.15 -2.75 -3.26
N ALA A 279 -3.48 -2.64 -3.35
CA ALA A 279 -4.21 -1.57 -4.05
C ALA A 279 -5.01 -0.70 -3.05
N PRO A 280 -5.44 0.53 -3.41
CA PRO A 280 -6.22 1.39 -2.51
C PRO A 280 -7.71 0.98 -2.39
N ASN A 281 -8.10 -0.15 -2.96
CA ASN A 281 -9.48 -0.63 -3.05
C ASN A 281 -10.07 -0.93 -1.67
N LEU A 282 -11.39 -0.91 -1.54
CA LEU A 282 -12.08 -1.37 -0.32
C LEU A 282 -12.11 -2.91 -0.33
N SER A 283 -11.18 -3.54 0.39
CA SER A 283 -10.99 -5.01 0.36
C SER A 283 -11.13 -5.59 1.78
N VAL A 284 -10.02 -5.74 2.51
CA VAL A 284 -10.02 -6.26 3.89
C VAL A 284 -10.37 -5.20 4.95
N ASP A 285 -10.41 -3.92 4.56
CA ASP A 285 -10.69 -2.77 5.42
C ASP A 285 -12.20 -2.51 5.64
N ILE A 286 -12.97 -3.59 5.80
CA ILE A 286 -14.40 -3.59 6.13
C ILE A 286 -14.70 -4.42 7.38
N PRO A 287 -15.73 -4.06 8.18
CA PRO A 287 -16.09 -4.79 9.39
C PRO A 287 -16.24 -6.30 9.19
N ALA A 288 -16.93 -6.75 8.12
CA ALA A 288 -17.13 -8.16 7.82
C ALA A 288 -15.82 -8.96 7.62
N MET A 289 -14.84 -8.38 6.92
CA MET A 289 -13.54 -9.04 6.71
C MET A 289 -12.70 -9.07 7.99
N LEU A 290 -12.75 -8.01 8.79
CA LEU A 290 -12.07 -7.97 10.08
C LEU A 290 -12.69 -8.94 11.09
N GLU A 291 -14.00 -9.14 11.04
CA GLU A 291 -14.70 -10.18 11.80
C GLU A 291 -14.22 -11.58 11.39
N LEU A 292 -14.22 -11.88 10.08
CA LEU A 292 -13.76 -13.17 9.54
C LEU A 292 -12.28 -13.44 9.85
N ALA A 293 -11.41 -12.44 9.67
CA ALA A 293 -9.98 -12.55 9.96
C ALA A 293 -9.74 -12.89 11.43
N ARG A 294 -10.49 -12.30 12.36
CA ARG A 294 -10.39 -12.66 13.79
C ARG A 294 -10.93 -14.06 14.06
N ALA A 295 -12.11 -14.38 13.53
CA ALA A 295 -12.75 -15.69 13.72
C ALA A 295 -11.85 -16.85 13.27
N ASN A 296 -11.09 -16.66 12.19
CA ASN A 296 -10.18 -17.68 11.65
C ASN A 296 -8.72 -17.52 12.08
N GLY A 297 -8.41 -16.55 12.97
CA GLY A 297 -7.05 -16.29 13.43
C GLY A 297 -6.07 -15.96 12.30
N VAL A 298 -6.49 -15.13 11.35
CA VAL A 298 -5.75 -14.81 10.13
C VAL A 298 -5.25 -13.36 10.17
N PRO A 299 -3.95 -13.11 9.89
CA PRO A 299 -3.44 -11.76 9.76
C PRO A 299 -3.88 -11.14 8.43
N VAL A 300 -4.25 -9.86 8.47
CA VAL A 300 -4.55 -9.02 7.31
C VAL A 300 -3.74 -7.73 7.33
N ALA A 301 -3.38 -7.21 6.16
CA ALA A 301 -2.65 -5.97 6.04
C ALA A 301 -3.04 -5.18 4.79
N GLY A 302 -2.73 -3.90 4.79
CA GLY A 302 -2.96 -3.00 3.68
C GLY A 302 -3.06 -1.55 4.14
N LYS A 303 -3.25 -0.60 3.23
CA LYS A 303 -3.39 -0.82 1.79
C LYS A 303 -2.60 0.17 0.94
N ASP A 304 -2.50 -0.18 -0.34
CA ASP A 304 -1.73 0.51 -1.39
C ASP A 304 -0.21 0.52 -1.13
N PHE A 305 0.58 -0.14 -1.98
CA PHE A 305 2.04 -0.21 -1.78
C PHE A 305 2.68 1.17 -1.72
N LYS A 306 3.49 1.42 -0.69
CA LYS A 306 4.20 2.69 -0.54
C LYS A 306 5.46 2.73 -1.39
N THR A 307 5.27 3.16 -2.63
CA THR A 307 6.34 3.37 -3.61
C THR A 307 6.41 4.82 -4.06
N GLY A 308 7.44 5.13 -4.86
CA GLY A 308 7.53 6.36 -5.65
C GLY A 308 7.36 7.64 -4.84
N GLN A 309 6.37 8.45 -5.22
CA GLN A 309 6.16 9.78 -4.66
C GLN A 309 5.69 9.75 -3.20
N THR A 310 4.78 8.85 -2.82
CA THR A 310 4.28 8.80 -1.44
C THR A 310 5.39 8.37 -0.48
N LEU A 311 6.29 7.46 -0.90
CA LEU A 311 7.48 7.14 -0.14
C LEU A 311 8.30 8.41 0.16
N MET A 312 8.59 9.23 -0.86
CA MET A 312 9.30 10.50 -0.68
C MET A 312 8.60 11.46 0.29
N LYS A 313 7.26 11.56 0.26
CA LYS A 313 6.50 12.36 1.22
C LYS A 313 6.72 11.90 2.65
N THR A 314 6.63 10.58 2.89
CA THR A 314 6.83 10.00 4.22
C THR A 314 8.27 10.02 4.70
N ILE A 315 9.24 10.34 3.83
CA ILE A 315 10.64 10.59 4.20
C ILE A 315 10.85 12.07 4.54
N LEU A 316 10.34 12.97 3.69
CA LEU A 316 10.62 14.40 3.76
C LEU A 316 9.76 15.13 4.80
N ALA A 317 8.46 14.84 4.86
CA ALA A 317 7.54 15.51 5.77
C ALA A 317 7.94 15.31 7.25
N PRO A 318 8.31 14.10 7.72
CA PRO A 318 8.84 13.93 9.06
C PRO A 318 10.12 14.73 9.32
N GLY A 319 11.02 14.81 8.34
CA GLY A 319 12.23 15.62 8.44
C GLY A 319 11.94 17.11 8.63
N PHE A 320 10.95 17.65 7.90
CA PHE A 320 10.51 19.04 8.07
C PHE A 320 9.89 19.27 9.45
N LYS A 321 9.00 18.37 9.88
CA LYS A 321 8.39 18.42 11.21
C LYS A 321 9.42 18.31 12.33
N ALA A 322 10.38 17.40 12.24
CA ALA A 322 11.43 17.22 13.23
C ALA A 322 12.29 18.48 13.43
N ARG A 323 12.32 19.39 12.44
CA ARG A 323 13.03 20.67 12.50
C ARG A 323 12.11 21.87 12.64
N MET A 324 10.80 21.66 12.84
CA MET A 324 9.77 22.69 12.93
C MET A 324 9.80 23.67 11.76
N LEU A 325 10.05 23.14 10.55
CA LEU A 325 9.89 23.89 9.32
C LEU A 325 8.42 23.89 8.93
N GLY A 326 7.87 25.08 8.69
CA GLY A 326 6.50 25.23 8.25
C GLY A 326 6.33 24.96 6.77
N VAL A 327 5.13 24.57 6.36
CA VAL A 327 4.79 24.27 4.96
C VAL A 327 3.61 25.14 4.54
N ARG A 328 3.71 25.81 3.39
CA ARG A 328 2.60 26.58 2.80
C ARG A 328 1.94 25.83 1.65
N GLY A 329 2.72 25.06 0.90
CA GLY A 329 2.24 24.37 -0.29
C GLY A 329 3.01 23.10 -0.56
N TRP A 330 2.29 22.06 -0.98
CA TRP A 330 2.87 20.84 -1.53
C TRP A 330 2.12 20.48 -2.80
N TYR A 331 2.71 20.80 -3.95
CA TYR A 331 2.17 20.46 -5.25
C TYR A 331 2.87 19.20 -5.77
N SER A 332 2.10 18.17 -6.07
CA SER A 332 2.59 16.88 -6.55
C SER A 332 1.95 16.54 -7.90
N THR A 333 2.76 16.27 -8.92
CA THR A 333 2.27 15.76 -10.21
C THR A 333 3.05 14.51 -10.61
N ASN A 334 2.42 13.60 -11.37
CA ASN A 334 3.03 12.36 -11.81
C ASN A 334 2.61 12.03 -13.25
N ILE A 335 3.52 11.44 -14.02
CA ILE A 335 3.22 10.81 -15.31
C ILE A 335 3.62 9.33 -15.29
N LEU A 336 2.80 8.48 -15.89
CA LEU A 336 3.07 7.05 -16.10
C LEU A 336 2.28 6.53 -17.32
N GLY A 337 2.77 5.47 -17.96
CA GLY A 337 2.23 4.98 -19.23
C GLY A 337 1.93 3.48 -19.26
N ASN A 338 2.05 2.78 -18.13
CA ASN A 338 1.69 1.37 -18.00
C ASN A 338 0.17 1.21 -17.77
N ARG A 339 -0.28 -0.04 -17.62
CA ARG A 339 -1.69 -0.38 -17.39
C ARG A 339 -2.27 0.24 -16.12
N ASP A 340 -1.46 0.47 -15.08
CA ASP A 340 -1.91 1.21 -13.89
C ASP A 340 -2.28 2.65 -14.27
N GLY A 341 -1.47 3.31 -15.11
CA GLY A 341 -1.77 4.63 -15.66
C GLY A 341 -3.08 4.69 -16.46
N GLU A 342 -3.32 3.69 -17.30
CA GLU A 342 -4.54 3.58 -18.13
C GLU A 342 -5.81 3.38 -17.28
N VAL A 343 -5.73 2.55 -16.23
CA VAL A 343 -6.84 2.37 -15.27
C VAL A 343 -7.09 3.66 -14.48
N LEU A 344 -6.03 4.36 -14.08
CA LEU A 344 -6.12 5.61 -13.32
C LEU A 344 -6.54 6.84 -14.15
N ASP A 345 -6.64 6.73 -15.47
CA ASP A 345 -7.21 7.77 -16.32
C ASP A 345 -8.75 7.87 -16.17
N ASP A 346 -9.39 6.86 -15.56
CA ASP A 346 -10.78 6.95 -15.12
C ASP A 346 -10.90 7.77 -13.81
N PRO A 347 -11.76 8.82 -13.76
CA PRO A 347 -11.88 9.70 -12.60
C PRO A 347 -12.30 9.01 -11.29
N GLU A 348 -13.11 7.95 -11.34
CA GLU A 348 -13.57 7.23 -10.15
C GLU A 348 -12.47 6.34 -9.56
N SER A 349 -11.68 5.71 -10.43
CA SER A 349 -10.47 4.96 -10.06
C SER A 349 -9.39 5.90 -9.51
N PHE A 350 -9.22 7.08 -10.13
CA PHE A 350 -8.32 8.12 -9.63
C PHE A 350 -8.70 8.59 -8.23
N LYS A 351 -10.00 8.70 -7.91
CA LYS A 351 -10.46 9.18 -6.59
C LYS A 351 -9.94 8.31 -5.44
N ALA A 352 -9.84 7.01 -5.61
CA ALA A 352 -9.28 6.10 -4.60
C ALA A 352 -7.81 6.44 -4.29
N LYS A 353 -7.01 6.71 -5.32
CA LYS A 353 -5.61 7.15 -5.18
C LYS A 353 -5.51 8.56 -4.61
N GLU A 354 -6.37 9.48 -5.02
CA GLU A 354 -6.37 10.86 -4.50
C GLU A 354 -6.58 10.87 -2.99
N VAL A 355 -7.63 10.19 -2.49
CA VAL A 355 -7.94 10.11 -1.06
C VAL A 355 -6.76 9.50 -0.27
N SER A 356 -6.17 8.40 -0.76
CA SER A 356 -5.01 7.76 -0.13
C SER A 356 -3.78 8.66 -0.01
N LYS A 357 -3.62 9.62 -0.94
CA LYS A 357 -2.43 10.50 -1.01
C LYS A 357 -2.58 11.80 -0.25
N LEU A 358 -3.81 12.29 -0.06
CA LEU A 358 -4.07 13.56 0.61
C LEU A 358 -3.89 13.46 2.13
N GLY A 359 -4.38 12.38 2.76
CA GLY A 359 -4.35 12.24 4.23
C GLY A 359 -2.96 12.00 4.85
N VAL A 360 -1.94 11.67 4.03
CA VAL A 360 -0.58 11.35 4.52
C VAL A 360 0.06 12.54 5.24
N LEU A 361 -0.11 13.76 4.71
CA LEU A 361 0.53 14.94 5.30
C LEU A 361 -0.13 15.39 6.60
N ASP A 362 -1.45 15.26 6.72
CA ASP A 362 -2.20 15.71 7.90
C ASP A 362 -1.81 14.93 9.15
N THR A 363 -1.68 13.61 9.03
CA THR A 363 -1.24 12.76 10.15
C THR A 363 0.19 13.05 10.57
N ILE A 364 1.08 13.36 9.63
CA ILE A 364 2.46 13.71 9.93
C ILE A 364 2.50 15.09 10.56
N PHE A 365 1.94 16.12 9.94
CA PHE A 365 2.10 17.51 10.39
C PHE A 365 1.23 17.89 11.59
N GLU A 366 0.11 17.19 11.81
CA GLU A 366 -0.84 17.47 12.91
C GLU A 366 -1.24 18.97 12.94
N PRO A 367 -1.93 19.49 11.91
CA PRO A 367 -2.23 20.92 11.78
C PRO A 367 -2.99 21.50 12.97
N ASP A 368 -3.87 20.73 13.61
CA ASP A 368 -4.60 21.15 14.83
C ASP A 368 -3.66 21.39 16.03
N ARG A 369 -2.54 20.66 16.09
CA ARG A 369 -1.51 20.78 17.14
C ARG A 369 -0.44 21.81 16.79
N ASN A 370 -0.25 22.09 15.50
CA ASN A 370 0.78 22.98 14.97
C ASN A 370 0.20 23.99 13.95
N PRO A 371 -0.83 24.80 14.34
CA PRO A 371 -1.58 25.60 13.38
C PRO A 371 -0.75 26.68 12.69
N GLU A 372 0.25 27.26 13.36
CA GLU A 372 1.12 28.28 12.77
C GLU A 372 1.99 27.75 11.62
N LEU A 373 2.39 26.48 11.71
CA LEU A 373 3.29 25.83 10.75
C LEU A 373 2.50 25.17 9.62
N TYR A 374 1.34 24.61 9.92
CA TYR A 374 0.65 23.64 9.06
C TYR A 374 -0.87 23.86 8.92
N GLY A 375 -1.47 24.84 9.61
CA GLY A 375 -2.92 25.08 9.57
C GLY A 375 -3.45 25.52 8.20
N ASP A 376 -2.59 26.12 7.37
CA ASP A 376 -2.95 26.69 6.06
C ASP A 376 -2.12 26.05 4.92
N ILE A 377 -1.96 24.73 4.91
CA ILE A 377 -1.27 24.03 3.82
C ILE A 377 -2.18 23.91 2.59
N THR A 378 -1.68 24.32 1.42
CA THR A 378 -2.28 23.96 0.13
C THR A 378 -1.65 22.68 -0.41
N HIS A 379 -2.38 21.57 -0.43
CA HIS A 379 -1.91 20.29 -0.95
C HIS A 379 -2.65 19.90 -2.24
N VAL A 380 -1.92 19.72 -3.34
CA VAL A 380 -2.46 19.34 -4.65
C VAL A 380 -1.79 18.08 -5.15
N VAL A 381 -2.57 17.12 -5.66
CA VAL A 381 -2.07 15.91 -6.31
C VAL A 381 -2.69 15.77 -7.70
N ARG A 382 -1.84 15.50 -8.70
CA ARG A 382 -2.23 15.16 -10.08
C ARG A 382 -1.51 13.90 -10.54
N ILE A 383 -2.20 13.09 -11.31
CA ILE A 383 -1.66 11.93 -12.03
C ILE A 383 -2.17 12.06 -13.46
N ASN A 384 -1.27 11.89 -14.42
CA ASN A 384 -1.57 12.05 -15.83
C ASN A 384 -1.10 10.80 -16.58
N TYR A 385 -2.01 10.17 -17.32
CA TYR A 385 -1.63 9.08 -18.20
C TYR A 385 -0.81 9.62 -19.38
N TYR A 386 0.39 9.08 -19.56
CA TYR A 386 1.30 9.45 -20.64
C TYR A 386 1.95 8.18 -21.21
N PRO A 387 1.32 7.56 -22.23
CA PRO A 387 1.68 6.24 -22.73
C PRO A 387 3.18 6.03 -23.03
N PRO A 388 3.93 6.99 -23.60
CA PRO A 388 5.34 6.78 -23.92
C PRO A 388 6.25 6.43 -22.73
N ARG A 389 5.81 6.63 -21.49
CA ARG A 389 6.61 6.31 -20.29
C ARG A 389 6.62 4.84 -19.92
N GLY A 390 5.61 4.06 -20.31
CA GLY A 390 5.45 2.69 -19.80
C GLY A 390 5.52 2.66 -18.27
N ASP A 391 6.30 1.74 -17.69
CA ASP A 391 6.51 1.61 -16.24
C ASP A 391 7.44 2.70 -15.65
N ASN A 392 8.11 3.51 -16.48
CA ASN A 392 9.02 4.57 -16.01
C ASN A 392 8.24 5.80 -15.52
N LYS A 393 7.63 5.67 -14.35
CA LYS A 393 6.92 6.76 -13.69
C LYS A 393 7.86 7.91 -13.33
N GLU A 394 7.39 9.13 -13.53
CA GLU A 394 8.07 10.35 -13.06
C GLU A 394 7.14 11.12 -12.13
N GLY A 395 7.66 11.57 -10.99
CA GLY A 395 6.92 12.35 -10.01
C GLY A 395 7.68 13.63 -9.68
N TRP A 396 6.99 14.77 -9.78
CA TRP A 396 7.53 16.07 -9.39
C TRP A 396 6.78 16.62 -8.19
N ASP A 397 7.54 17.08 -7.20
CA ASP A 397 7.02 17.77 -6.04
C ASP A 397 7.64 19.17 -5.94
N ASN A 398 6.77 20.17 -5.86
CA ASN A 398 7.14 21.51 -5.41
C ASN A 398 6.66 21.69 -3.97
N ILE A 399 7.59 21.94 -3.06
CA ILE A 399 7.31 22.08 -1.63
C ILE A 399 7.73 23.49 -1.20
N ASP A 400 6.73 24.32 -0.91
CA ASP A 400 6.93 25.68 -0.42
C ASP A 400 7.01 25.64 1.10
N ILE A 401 8.21 25.85 1.64
CA ILE A 401 8.49 25.80 3.07
C ILE A 401 8.84 27.18 3.62
N PHE A 402 8.82 27.33 4.93
CA PHE A 402 9.35 28.52 5.60
C PHE A 402 10.06 28.15 6.90
N GLY A 403 11.03 28.98 7.28
CA GLY A 403 11.86 28.75 8.46
C GLY A 403 11.90 29.96 9.39
N TRP A 404 13.09 30.19 9.96
CA TRP A 404 13.36 31.29 10.89
C TRP A 404 12.80 32.63 10.39
N LEU A 405 12.12 33.37 11.26
CA LEU A 405 11.46 34.66 10.97
C LEU A 405 10.41 34.60 9.84
N GLY A 406 9.91 33.41 9.50
CA GLY A 406 8.92 33.22 8.44
C GLY A 406 9.48 33.34 7.02
N TYR A 407 10.81 33.30 6.85
CA TYR A 407 11.41 33.44 5.51
C TYR A 407 11.06 32.24 4.62
N PRO A 408 10.50 32.48 3.43
CA PRO A 408 10.09 31.42 2.52
C PRO A 408 11.30 30.83 1.78
N MET A 409 11.21 29.53 1.51
CA MET A 409 12.16 28.75 0.72
C MET A 409 11.39 27.70 -0.09
N GLN A 410 12.08 26.98 -0.95
CA GLN A 410 11.45 25.97 -1.80
C GLN A 410 12.34 24.74 -1.94
N ILE A 411 11.71 23.58 -1.91
CA ILE A 411 12.33 22.28 -2.24
C ILE A 411 11.64 21.75 -3.49
N LYS A 412 12.45 21.30 -4.45
CA LYS A 412 11.98 20.57 -5.64
C LYS A 412 12.47 19.13 -5.54
N VAL A 413 11.57 18.20 -5.77
CA VAL A 413 11.92 16.79 -5.92
C VAL A 413 11.46 16.37 -7.30
N ASP A 414 12.37 15.74 -8.03
CA ASP A 414 12.07 15.06 -9.28
C ASP A 414 12.51 13.61 -9.12
N PHE A 415 11.54 12.69 -9.17
CA PHE A 415 11.77 11.27 -8.95
C PHE A 415 11.32 10.45 -10.16
N LEU A 416 12.31 10.07 -10.97
CA LEU A 416 12.17 9.07 -12.03
C LEU A 416 12.35 7.69 -11.42
N CYS A 417 11.30 6.88 -11.46
CA CYS A 417 11.27 5.56 -10.84
C CYS A 417 10.55 4.53 -11.73
N ARG A 418 10.71 3.26 -11.39
CA ARG A 418 9.95 2.15 -11.99
C ARG A 418 9.07 1.56 -10.90
N ASP A 419 7.76 1.69 -11.05
CA ASP A 419 6.82 1.32 -9.99
C ASP A 419 6.88 -0.18 -9.71
N SER A 420 6.98 -1.01 -10.74
CA SER A 420 7.05 -2.46 -10.58
C SER A 420 8.35 -2.91 -9.90
N ILE A 421 9.48 -2.23 -10.16
CA ILE A 421 10.76 -2.49 -9.49
C ILE A 421 10.72 -2.10 -8.01
N LEU A 422 10.02 -1.01 -7.65
CA LEU A 422 9.85 -0.61 -6.26
C LEU A 422 8.83 -1.49 -5.51
N ALA A 423 7.80 -1.98 -6.20
CA ALA A 423 6.73 -2.77 -5.59
C ALA A 423 7.10 -4.24 -5.37
N ALA A 424 7.84 -4.87 -6.30
CA ALA A 424 8.21 -6.28 -6.21
C ALA A 424 8.86 -6.70 -4.87
N PRO A 425 9.88 -5.99 -4.32
CA PRO A 425 10.45 -6.34 -3.03
C PRO A 425 9.46 -6.15 -1.86
N ILE A 426 8.51 -5.21 -1.96
CA ILE A 426 7.45 -5.02 -0.98
C ILE A 426 6.51 -6.23 -0.97
N VAL A 427 6.12 -6.75 -2.15
CA VAL A 427 5.30 -7.95 -2.27
C VAL A 427 5.98 -9.15 -1.61
N LEU A 428 7.27 -9.35 -1.88
CA LEU A 428 8.06 -10.42 -1.26
C LEU A 428 8.12 -10.27 0.26
N ASP A 429 8.49 -9.10 0.76
CA ASP A 429 8.62 -8.83 2.20
C ASP A 429 7.28 -9.07 2.93
N LEU A 430 6.19 -8.59 2.35
CA LEU A 430 4.85 -8.79 2.90
C LEU A 430 4.47 -10.26 2.92
N ALA A 431 4.73 -11.02 1.86
CA ALA A 431 4.44 -12.45 1.84
C ALA A 431 5.17 -13.19 2.97
N LEU A 432 6.47 -12.92 3.15
CA LEU A 432 7.30 -13.55 4.19
C LEU A 432 6.89 -13.12 5.61
N PHE A 433 6.58 -11.83 5.82
CA PHE A 433 6.16 -11.35 7.12
C PHE A 433 4.72 -11.73 7.49
N MET A 434 3.82 -11.88 6.52
CA MET A 434 2.45 -12.36 6.77
C MET A 434 2.44 -13.86 7.10
N ASP A 435 3.30 -14.66 6.47
CA ASP A 435 3.58 -16.05 6.87
C ASP A 435 4.12 -16.11 8.31
N LEU A 436 5.12 -15.28 8.63
CA LEU A 436 5.65 -15.17 10.00
C LEU A 436 4.56 -14.80 11.01
N ALA A 437 3.73 -13.80 10.70
CA ALA A 437 2.64 -13.34 11.57
C ALA A 437 1.66 -14.48 11.86
N LYS A 438 1.27 -15.26 10.84
CA LYS A 438 0.38 -16.41 11.01
C LYS A 438 1.00 -17.50 11.89
N ARG A 439 2.28 -17.84 11.66
CA ARG A 439 3.01 -18.82 12.47
C ARG A 439 3.24 -18.35 13.91
N ALA A 440 3.29 -17.04 14.14
CA ALA A 440 3.34 -16.43 15.47
C ALA A 440 1.96 -16.28 16.13
N GLY A 441 0.89 -16.84 15.55
CA GLY A 441 -0.47 -16.76 16.11
C GLY A 441 -1.12 -15.38 16.02
N MET A 442 -0.54 -14.45 15.26
CA MET A 442 -1.10 -13.11 15.08
C MET A 442 -2.34 -13.15 14.18
N SER A 443 -3.32 -12.30 14.49
CA SER A 443 -4.58 -12.21 13.74
C SER A 443 -5.05 -10.77 13.55
N GLY A 444 -5.95 -10.54 12.60
CA GLY A 444 -6.46 -9.21 12.29
C GLY A 444 -5.40 -8.28 11.71
N VAL A 445 -5.59 -6.97 11.88
CA VAL A 445 -4.75 -5.93 11.25
C VAL A 445 -3.31 -5.97 11.76
N GLN A 446 -2.37 -6.19 10.84
CA GLN A 446 -0.93 -6.19 11.10
C GLN A 446 -0.33 -4.78 11.00
N GLU A 447 -0.66 -3.93 11.98
CA GLU A 447 -0.27 -2.51 12.00
C GLU A 447 1.26 -2.27 12.12
N TRP A 448 2.05 -3.31 12.42
CA TRP A 448 3.51 -3.25 12.41
C TRP A 448 4.11 -3.29 11.00
N LEU A 449 3.30 -3.64 9.99
CA LEU A 449 3.65 -3.63 8.57
C LEU A 449 3.33 -2.30 7.87
N SER A 450 2.88 -1.28 8.60
CA SER A 450 2.57 0.07 8.08
C SER A 450 3.71 0.71 7.27
N PHE A 451 4.95 0.28 7.51
CA PHE A 451 6.12 0.64 6.73
C PHE A 451 5.91 0.47 5.21
N TYR A 452 5.11 -0.51 4.79
CA TYR A 452 4.89 -0.86 3.38
C TYR A 452 3.68 -0.19 2.72
N TRP A 453 2.86 0.55 3.47
CA TRP A 453 1.54 1.02 3.02
C TRP A 453 1.46 2.55 2.88
N LYS A 454 0.78 3.02 1.83
CA LYS A 454 0.43 4.44 1.66
C LYS A 454 -0.69 4.84 2.61
N SER A 455 -1.65 3.94 2.82
CA SER A 455 -2.79 4.13 3.72
C SER A 455 -2.89 2.92 4.64
N PRO A 456 -2.02 2.83 5.67
CA PRO A 456 -2.01 1.69 6.58
C PRO A 456 -3.34 1.60 7.34
N GLN A 457 -3.87 0.39 7.45
CA GLN A 457 -5.02 0.07 8.28
C GLN A 457 -4.65 0.12 9.76
N THR A 458 -5.61 0.48 10.60
CA THR A 458 -5.48 0.46 12.05
C THR A 458 -6.41 -0.60 12.66
N PRO A 459 -6.02 -1.23 13.79
CA PRO A 459 -6.82 -2.25 14.44
C PRO A 459 -8.13 -1.72 15.05
N LYS A 460 -8.26 -0.40 15.21
CA LYS A 460 -9.44 0.26 15.79
C LYS A 460 -9.85 1.46 14.93
N PRO A 461 -11.17 1.68 14.71
CA PRO A 461 -11.65 2.79 13.86
C PRO A 461 -11.26 4.20 14.34
N ASP A 462 -11.07 4.39 15.65
CA ASP A 462 -10.71 5.66 16.29
C ASP A 462 -9.19 5.88 16.39
N LEU A 463 -8.39 4.88 16.03
CA LEU A 463 -6.94 4.98 16.01
C LEU A 463 -6.48 5.57 14.67
N TYR A 464 -5.74 6.67 14.74
CA TYR A 464 -5.15 7.29 13.55
C TYR A 464 -4.02 6.43 12.98
N PRO A 465 -3.85 6.40 11.65
CA PRO A 465 -2.72 5.74 11.00
C PRO A 465 -1.43 6.55 11.15
N GLU A 466 -0.37 5.90 11.65
CA GLU A 466 0.99 6.46 11.64
C GLU A 466 1.57 6.43 10.22
N HIS A 467 2.08 7.57 9.72
CA HIS A 467 2.65 7.72 8.37
C HIS A 467 4.13 8.14 8.37
N ASP A 468 4.72 8.46 9.52
CA ASP A 468 6.16 8.70 9.65
C ASP A 468 6.93 7.41 9.37
N LEU A 469 7.69 7.39 8.27
CA LEU A 469 8.43 6.21 7.83
C LEU A 469 9.42 5.70 8.89
N PHE A 470 10.04 6.61 9.65
CA PHE A 470 11.04 6.25 10.66
C PHE A 470 10.40 5.62 11.89
N ILE A 471 9.24 6.14 12.33
CA ILE A 471 8.45 5.53 13.40
C ILE A 471 7.95 4.16 12.97
N GLN A 472 7.43 4.04 11.75
CA GLN A 472 6.97 2.75 11.20
C GLN A 472 8.11 1.72 11.12
N LEU A 473 9.31 2.11 10.67
CA LEU A 473 10.46 1.21 10.62
C LEU A 473 10.91 0.78 12.03
N MET A 474 10.91 1.72 12.98
CA MET A 474 11.21 1.41 14.38
C MET A 474 10.19 0.43 14.96
N LYS A 475 8.89 0.65 14.70
CA LYS A 475 7.80 -0.24 15.10
C LYS A 475 7.97 -1.64 14.52
N LEU A 476 8.26 -1.75 13.23
CA LEU A 476 8.51 -3.03 12.55
C LEU A 476 9.66 -3.78 13.23
N LYS A 477 10.83 -3.15 13.39
CA LYS A 477 12.00 -3.80 13.99
C LYS A 477 11.77 -4.14 15.47
N ASN A 478 11.10 -3.29 16.24
CA ASN A 478 10.78 -3.57 17.64
C ASN A 478 9.74 -4.69 17.77
N THR A 479 8.81 -4.82 16.82
CA THR A 479 7.89 -5.96 16.77
C THR A 479 8.65 -7.26 16.55
N LEU A 480 9.60 -7.28 15.61
CA LEU A 480 10.47 -8.46 15.40
C LEU A 480 11.29 -8.80 16.65
N ARG A 481 11.85 -7.81 17.36
CA ARG A 481 12.55 -8.05 18.62
C ARG A 481 11.66 -8.69 19.67
N HIS A 482 10.48 -8.10 19.87
CA HIS A 482 9.51 -8.59 20.84
C HIS A 482 9.07 -10.03 20.55
N LEU A 483 8.80 -10.35 19.28
CA LEU A 483 8.45 -11.71 18.84
C LEU A 483 9.55 -12.72 19.14
N MET A 484 10.83 -12.38 18.90
CA MET A 484 11.97 -13.27 19.18
C MET A 484 12.44 -13.23 20.65
N GLY A 485 11.79 -12.44 21.51
CA GLY A 485 12.14 -12.35 22.93
C GLY A 485 13.20 -11.31 23.31
N ASP A 486 13.76 -10.58 22.35
CA ASP A 486 14.70 -9.47 22.57
C ASP A 486 14.01 -8.18 23.02
N ASP A 487 14.74 -7.32 23.72
CA ASP A 487 14.21 -6.03 24.17
C ASP A 487 14.06 -5.03 23.01
N PRO A 488 12.97 -4.23 23.01
CA PRO A 488 12.85 -3.11 22.09
C PRO A 488 13.99 -2.10 22.24
N ILE A 489 14.40 -1.52 21.11
CA ILE A 489 15.39 -0.46 21.10
C ILE A 489 14.71 0.89 21.34
N THR A 490 15.17 1.63 22.36
CA THR A 490 14.63 2.93 22.79
C THR A 490 15.48 4.14 22.40
N HIS A 491 16.74 3.92 22.00
CA HIS A 491 17.71 4.97 21.65
C HIS A 491 18.09 5.96 22.78
N LEU A 492 17.77 5.66 24.05
CA LEU A 492 18.10 6.54 25.19
C LEU A 492 19.62 6.73 25.35
N GLY A 493 20.41 5.68 25.17
CA GLY A 493 21.87 5.75 25.21
C GLY A 493 22.46 6.02 26.59
N ALA A 494 21.66 5.97 27.66
CA ALA A 494 22.12 6.08 29.04
C ALA A 494 23.21 5.03 29.34
N GLU A 495 23.10 3.85 28.71
CA GLU A 495 24.00 2.72 28.85
C GLU A 495 25.42 2.90 28.28
N TYR A 496 25.73 4.07 27.71
CA TYR A 496 27.06 4.44 27.18
C TYR A 496 27.78 5.52 28.01
N TYR A 497 27.14 6.11 29.02
CA TYR A 497 27.71 7.22 29.81
C TYR A 497 28.41 6.79 31.11
N ASP A 498 28.44 5.48 31.38
CA ASP A 498 29.11 4.88 32.54
C ASP A 498 30.60 4.57 32.27
#